data_AF-A0A8C7Y0C7-F1
#
_entry.id   AF-A0A8C7Y0C7-F1
#
_cell.length_a   1.000
_cell.length_b   1.000
_cell.length_c   1.000
_cell.angle_alpha   90.00
_cell.angle_beta   90.00
_cell.angle_gamma   90.00
#
_symmetry.space_group_name_H-M   'P 1'
#
loop_
_entity.id
_entity.type
_entity.pdbx_description
1 polymer ?
#
loop_
_entity_poly.entity_id
_entity_poly.type
_entity_poly.pdbx_seq_one_letter_code
_entity_poly.pdbx_strand_id
1 'polypeptide(L)'
;METTFKIFDEEACGHKDKPEEENTCFERPCFKWYTTPWSECTKTCGVGVRMRDVKCYQGWELVRGCDPLTKPVAKQTCTLQPCPTEPPDESCQDRPSTNCLLALKVNLCSHWYYSKACCHSCRAVRAPAS
;
A
#
# COMPACT_ATOMS: atom_id res chain seq x y z
N MET A 1 -35.69 7.44 -22.27
CA MET A 1 -36.84 6.88 -21.54
C MET A 1 -37.60 8.06 -20.98
N GLU A 2 -38.60 8.55 -21.70
CA GLU A 2 -39.51 9.56 -21.19
C GLU A 2 -40.55 8.87 -20.31
N THR A 3 -40.48 9.11 -19.01
CA THR A 3 -41.51 8.66 -18.06
C THR A 3 -42.65 9.68 -18.09
N THR A 4 -43.61 9.48 -18.98
CA THR A 4 -44.84 10.27 -18.99
C THR A 4 -45.70 9.88 -17.78
N PHE A 5 -45.82 10.78 -16.81
CA PHE A 5 -46.77 10.63 -15.71
C PHE A 5 -48.19 10.70 -16.27
N LYS A 6 -49.03 9.70 -15.96
CA LYS A 6 -50.44 9.64 -16.37
C LYS A 6 -51.32 9.52 -15.14
N ILE A 7 -52.31 10.40 -15.06
CA ILE A 7 -53.34 10.38 -14.03
C ILE A 7 -54.51 9.55 -14.57
N PHE A 8 -55.02 8.64 -13.76
CA PHE A 8 -56.20 7.84 -14.06
C PHE A 8 -57.36 8.28 -13.18
N ASP A 9 -58.58 8.01 -13.67
CA ASP A 9 -59.81 8.25 -12.93
C ASP A 9 -59.91 7.32 -11.70
N GLU A 10 -60.61 7.75 -10.65
CA GLU A 10 -60.69 7.04 -9.37
C GLU A 10 -61.32 5.64 -9.53
N GLU A 11 -62.27 5.51 -10.45
CA GLU A 11 -62.94 4.24 -10.79
C GLU A 11 -61.94 3.18 -11.32
N ALA A 12 -60.86 3.63 -11.96
CA ALA A 12 -59.80 2.74 -12.44
C ALA A 12 -58.95 2.15 -11.29
N CYS A 13 -59.05 2.71 -10.09
CA CYS A 13 -58.37 2.23 -8.88
C CYS A 13 -59.12 1.05 -8.21
N GLY A 14 -60.28 0.65 -8.73
CA GLY A 14 -61.01 -0.56 -8.30
C GLY A 14 -61.49 -0.52 -6.84
N HIS A 15 -61.80 0.68 -6.33
CA HIS A 15 -62.23 0.94 -4.94
C HIS A 15 -61.31 0.33 -3.86
N LYS A 16 -60.02 0.18 -4.16
CA LYS A 16 -59.05 -0.22 -3.14
C LYS A 16 -58.71 0.97 -2.24
N ASP A 17 -58.46 0.68 -0.97
CA ASP A 17 -57.94 1.69 -0.06
C ASP A 17 -56.68 2.32 -0.65
N LYS A 18 -56.62 3.66 -0.60
CA LYS A 18 -55.46 4.42 -1.06
C LYS A 18 -54.22 3.90 -0.33
N PRO A 19 -53.15 3.49 -1.04
CA PRO A 19 -51.93 3.05 -0.38
C PRO A 19 -51.35 4.19 0.47
N GLU A 20 -50.57 3.85 1.50
CA GLU A 20 -49.89 4.85 2.31
C GLU A 20 -49.04 5.77 1.41
N GLU A 21 -49.24 7.08 1.61
CA GLU A 21 -48.59 8.13 0.81
C GLU A 21 -47.08 8.20 1.09
N GLU A 22 -46.67 7.75 2.27
CA GLU A 22 -45.29 7.71 2.72
C GLU A 22 -44.98 6.36 3.36
N ASN A 23 -43.82 5.81 3.02
CA ASN A 23 -43.25 4.64 3.68
C ASN A 23 -41.86 4.98 4.22
N THR A 24 -41.50 4.40 5.36
CA THR A 24 -40.14 4.55 5.90
C THR A 24 -39.14 3.80 5.01
N CYS A 25 -38.20 4.54 4.40
CA CYS A 25 -37.06 3.94 3.73
C CYS A 25 -35.88 3.84 4.70
N PHE A 26 -35.34 2.63 4.87
CA PHE A 26 -34.05 2.47 5.56
C PHE A 26 -32.93 2.63 4.54
N GLU A 27 -32.53 3.88 4.29
CA GLU A 27 -31.27 4.12 3.58
C GLU A 27 -30.13 3.65 4.47
N ARG A 28 -29.55 2.50 4.12
CA ARG A 28 -28.33 2.05 4.79
C ARG A 28 -27.25 3.11 4.55
N PRO A 29 -26.49 3.50 5.58
CA PRO A 29 -25.40 4.42 5.37
C PRO A 29 -24.45 3.88 4.30
N CYS A 30 -24.15 4.70 3.30
CA CYS A 30 -23.21 4.36 2.25
C CYS A 30 -21.77 4.36 2.82
N PHE A 31 -21.37 3.24 3.40
CA PHE A 31 -19.99 2.98 3.80
C PHE A 31 -19.16 2.58 2.59
N LYS A 32 -18.06 3.28 2.33
CA LYS A 32 -17.17 2.98 1.20
C LYS A 32 -15.71 2.91 1.63
N TRP A 33 -15.02 1.89 1.13
CA TRP A 33 -13.57 1.80 1.24
C TRP A 33 -12.89 2.80 0.30
N TYR A 34 -11.93 3.53 0.83
CA TYR A 34 -11.04 4.41 0.09
C TYR A 34 -9.60 3.94 0.29
N THR A 35 -8.81 4.00 -0.79
CA THR A 35 -7.39 3.65 -0.74
C THR A 35 -6.53 4.74 -1.34
N THR A 36 -5.38 5.01 -0.72
CA THR A 36 -4.36 5.84 -1.35
C THR A 36 -3.67 5.07 -2.49
N PRO A 37 -2.91 5.76 -3.34
CA PRO A 37 -1.89 5.12 -4.17
C PRO A 37 -0.93 4.28 -3.32
N TRP A 38 -0.30 3.30 -3.96
CA TRP A 38 0.76 2.53 -3.33
C TRP A 38 1.99 3.41 -3.10
N SER A 39 2.65 3.21 -1.96
CA SER A 39 3.99 3.72 -1.70
C SER A 39 5.00 3.15 -2.68
N GLU A 40 6.19 3.74 -2.70
CA GLU A 40 7.37 3.10 -3.27
C GLU A 40 7.66 1.76 -2.58
N CYS A 41 8.40 0.91 -3.28
CA CYS A 41 8.85 -0.37 -2.74
C CYS A 41 9.89 -0.12 -1.64
N THR A 42 9.80 -0.84 -0.52
CA THR A 42 10.77 -0.76 0.59
C THR A 42 12.20 -1.11 0.22
N LYS A 43 12.42 -1.74 -0.94
CA LYS A 43 13.74 -2.01 -1.51
C LYS A 43 13.84 -1.37 -2.88
N THR A 44 15.07 -1.08 -3.30
CA THR A 44 15.42 -0.60 -4.65
C THR A 44 15.81 -1.74 -5.60
N CYS A 45 15.99 -2.96 -5.09
CA CYS A 45 16.28 -4.17 -5.84
C CYS A 45 15.71 -5.40 -5.12
N GLY A 46 15.52 -6.50 -5.86
CA GLY A 46 14.98 -7.76 -5.36
C GLY A 46 13.54 -7.67 -4.88
N VAL A 47 13.19 -8.51 -3.91
CA VAL A 47 11.82 -8.61 -3.36
C VAL A 47 11.66 -7.71 -2.13
N GLY A 48 10.72 -6.77 -2.22
CA GLY A 48 10.32 -5.88 -1.13
C GLY A 48 8.80 -5.86 -0.93
N VAL A 49 8.34 -4.88 -0.15
CA VAL A 49 6.93 -4.62 0.15
C VAL A 49 6.59 -3.16 -0.12
N ARG A 50 5.41 -2.89 -0.68
CA ARG A 50 4.79 -1.57 -0.79
C ARG A 50 3.51 -1.51 0.04
N MET A 51 3.17 -0.33 0.54
CA MET A 51 2.03 -0.13 1.45
C MET A 51 1.09 0.95 0.92
N ARG A 52 -0.18 0.90 1.31
CA ARG A 52 -1.15 1.97 1.07
C ARG A 52 -2.10 2.08 2.25
N ASP A 53 -2.68 3.25 2.44
CA ASP A 53 -3.73 3.44 3.43
C ASP A 53 -5.05 2.91 2.90
N VAL A 54 -5.82 2.28 3.79
CA VAL A 54 -7.16 1.75 3.52
C VAL A 54 -8.07 2.25 4.63
N LYS A 55 -8.98 3.17 4.27
CA LYS A 55 -9.85 3.88 5.21
C LYS A 55 -11.31 3.71 4.79
N CYS A 56 -12.21 3.64 5.76
CA CYS A 56 -13.65 3.53 5.51
C CYS A 56 -14.31 4.88 5.78
N TYR A 57 -15.15 5.33 4.87
CA TYR A 57 -15.87 6.59 4.99
C TYR A 57 -17.38 6.39 4.88
N GLN A 58 -18.13 7.18 5.65
CA GLN A 58 -19.56 7.42 5.49
C GLN A 58 -19.73 8.89 5.09
N GLY A 59 -19.99 9.15 3.81
CA GLY A 59 -19.87 10.51 3.28
C GLY A 59 -18.43 11.03 3.40
N TRP A 60 -18.22 12.04 4.25
CA TRP A 60 -16.91 12.65 4.51
C TRP A 60 -16.29 12.24 5.85
N GLU A 61 -16.99 11.45 6.66
CA GLU A 61 -16.55 11.07 8.00
C GLU A 61 -15.79 9.73 7.99
N LEU A 62 -14.67 9.66 8.71
CA LEU A 62 -13.89 8.43 8.87
C LEU A 62 -14.54 7.52 9.91
N VAL A 63 -14.95 6.32 9.50
CA VAL A 63 -15.71 5.38 10.34
C VAL A 63 -15.12 3.98 10.29
N ARG A 64 -15.61 3.07 11.15
CA ARG A 64 -15.23 1.64 11.15
C ARG A 64 -16.29 0.71 10.54
N GLY A 65 -17.36 1.28 9.99
CA GLY A 65 -18.58 0.54 9.58
C GLY A 65 -18.49 -0.27 8.29
N CYS A 66 -17.38 -0.25 7.54
CA CYS A 66 -17.26 -1.01 6.31
C CYS A 66 -17.04 -2.52 6.58
N ASP A 67 -17.59 -3.35 5.69
CA ASP A 67 -17.46 -4.81 5.76
C ASP A 67 -15.98 -5.25 5.66
N PRO A 68 -15.42 -5.95 6.67
CA PRO A 68 -14.08 -6.49 6.65
C PRO A 68 -13.80 -7.44 5.47
N LEU A 69 -14.81 -8.16 4.95
CA LEU A 69 -14.65 -9.09 3.83
C LEU A 69 -14.33 -8.37 2.51
N THR A 70 -14.77 -7.12 2.39
CA THR A 70 -14.51 -6.28 1.21
C THR A 70 -13.29 -5.37 1.41
N LYS A 71 -12.59 -5.47 2.55
CA LYS A 71 -11.46 -4.60 2.88
C LYS A 71 -10.32 -4.77 1.87
N PRO A 72 -9.91 -3.71 1.16
CA PRO A 72 -8.78 -3.77 0.25
C PRO A 72 -7.46 -4.11 0.96
N VAL A 73 -6.57 -4.77 0.23
CA VAL A 73 -5.23 -5.13 0.73
C VAL A 73 -4.40 -3.86 0.99
N ALA A 74 -3.82 -3.73 2.19
CA ALA A 74 -3.01 -2.58 2.58
C ALA A 74 -1.50 -2.76 2.32
N LYS A 75 -1.02 -4.00 2.14
CA LYS A 75 0.39 -4.34 1.90
C LYS A 75 0.52 -5.33 0.77
N GLN A 76 1.44 -5.07 -0.16
CA GLN A 76 1.67 -5.95 -1.30
C GLN A 76 3.16 -6.15 -1.54
N THR A 77 3.55 -7.37 -1.91
CA THR A 77 4.90 -7.67 -2.37
C THR A 77 5.19 -6.95 -3.69
N CYS A 78 6.38 -6.35 -3.80
CA CYS A 78 6.92 -5.78 -5.02
C CYS A 78 8.21 -6.51 -5.39
N THR A 79 8.34 -6.86 -6.66
CA THR A 79 9.53 -7.52 -7.21
C THR A 79 10.21 -6.57 -8.18
N LEU A 80 11.43 -6.19 -7.86
CA LEU A 80 12.29 -5.34 -8.68
C LEU A 80 13.41 -6.16 -9.32
N GLN A 81 14.25 -5.49 -10.11
CA GLN A 81 15.46 -6.08 -10.67
C GLN A 81 16.29 -6.77 -9.58
N PRO A 82 16.91 -7.94 -9.87
CA PRO A 82 17.78 -8.62 -8.93
C PRO A 82 18.81 -7.66 -8.34
N CYS A 83 19.09 -7.80 -7.05
CA CYS A 83 20.16 -6.99 -6.46
C CYS A 83 21.50 -7.37 -7.11
N PRO A 84 22.36 -6.40 -7.44
CA PRO A 84 23.66 -6.70 -8.04
C PRO A 84 24.44 -7.61 -7.08
N THR A 85 24.66 -8.85 -7.47
CA THR A 85 25.42 -9.83 -6.69
C THR A 85 26.91 -9.78 -7.00
N GLU A 86 27.29 -9.10 -8.09
CA GLU A 86 28.68 -9.04 -8.50
C GLU A 86 29.50 -8.24 -7.46
N PRO A 87 30.57 -8.84 -6.91
CA PRO A 87 31.52 -8.10 -6.12
C PRO A 87 31.99 -6.92 -6.98
N PRO A 88 32.11 -5.70 -6.41
CA PRO A 88 32.84 -4.66 -7.12
C PRO A 88 34.21 -5.26 -7.49
N ASP A 89 34.62 -5.02 -8.74
CA ASP A 89 35.87 -5.42 -9.38
C ASP A 89 37.02 -5.58 -8.37
N GLU A 90 37.97 -6.50 -8.57
CA GLU A 90 39.05 -6.77 -7.61
C GLU A 90 39.89 -5.52 -7.25
N SER A 91 39.70 -4.43 -7.99
CA SER A 91 40.10 -3.05 -7.69
C SER A 91 39.04 -2.23 -6.89
N CYS A 92 38.31 -2.81 -5.94
CA CYS A 92 37.29 -2.05 -5.21
C CYS A 92 37.94 -1.10 -4.19
N GLN A 93 37.51 0.16 -4.20
CA GLN A 93 37.99 1.19 -3.26
C GLN A 93 36.88 1.61 -2.29
N ASP A 94 37.28 2.08 -1.12
CA ASP A 94 36.37 2.71 -0.17
C ASP A 94 35.89 4.05 -0.72
N ARG A 95 34.58 4.31 -0.64
CA ARG A 95 34.00 5.58 -1.07
C ARG A 95 34.43 6.70 -0.12
N PRO A 96 35.06 7.79 -0.62
CA PRO A 96 35.53 8.88 0.22
C PRO A 96 34.40 9.64 0.94
N SER A 97 33.17 9.54 0.44
CA SER A 97 31.97 10.12 1.07
C SER A 97 31.41 9.31 2.24
N THR A 98 31.97 8.13 2.54
CA THR A 98 31.46 7.21 3.57
C THR A 98 32.47 7.06 4.71
N ASN A 99 32.00 7.17 5.96
CA ASN A 99 32.86 6.98 7.12
C ASN A 99 33.08 5.47 7.39
N CYS A 100 34.07 4.90 6.72
CA CYS A 100 34.35 3.46 6.82
C CYS A 100 34.93 3.05 8.18
N LEU A 101 35.62 3.95 8.88
CA LEU A 101 36.05 3.70 10.26
C LEU A 101 34.84 3.52 11.19
N LEU A 102 33.79 4.33 11.02
CA LEU A 102 32.54 4.14 11.75
C LEU A 102 31.87 2.81 11.36
N ALA A 103 31.77 2.53 10.06
CA ALA A 103 31.16 1.29 9.57
C ALA A 103 31.81 0.02 10.14
N LEU A 104 33.14 0.04 10.32
CA LEU A 104 33.89 -1.01 11.01
C LEU A 104 33.57 -1.08 12.50
N LYS A 105 33.64 0.06 13.21
CA LYS A 105 33.40 0.14 14.66
C LYS A 105 32.02 -0.35 15.09
N VAL A 106 31.01 -0.17 14.23
CA VAL A 106 29.62 -0.58 14.52
C VAL A 106 29.15 -1.80 13.71
N ASN A 107 30.09 -2.57 13.13
CA ASN A 107 29.81 -3.81 12.40
C ASN A 107 28.76 -3.68 11.26
N LEU A 108 28.76 -2.54 10.59
CA LEU A 108 27.87 -2.28 9.46
C LEU A 108 28.30 -3.00 8.19
N CYS A 109 29.48 -3.61 8.15
CA CYS A 109 29.98 -4.40 7.01
C CYS A 109 29.10 -5.61 6.65
N SER A 110 28.18 -6.02 7.52
CA SER A 110 27.14 -7.01 7.24
C SER A 110 26.02 -6.48 6.33
N HIS A 111 25.81 -5.16 6.30
CA HIS A 111 24.83 -4.52 5.43
C HIS A 111 25.40 -4.30 4.03
N TRP A 112 24.63 -4.70 3.02
CA TRP A 112 24.96 -4.53 1.59
C TRP A 112 25.53 -3.14 1.26
N TYR A 113 24.84 -2.08 1.66
CA TYR A 113 25.21 -0.70 1.35
C TYR A 113 26.65 -0.39 1.83
N TYR A 114 26.96 -0.72 3.08
CA TYR A 114 28.28 -0.47 3.66
C TYR A 114 29.32 -1.46 3.15
N SER A 115 28.96 -2.71 2.85
CA SER A 115 29.87 -3.68 2.23
C SER A 115 30.30 -3.27 0.81
N LYS A 116 29.45 -2.53 0.08
CA LYS A 116 29.78 -1.92 -1.22
C LYS A 116 30.53 -0.60 -1.07
N ALA A 117 30.13 0.25 -0.12
CA ALA A 117 30.73 1.58 0.06
C ALA A 117 32.10 1.54 0.75
N CYS A 118 32.30 0.63 1.70
CA CYS A 118 33.54 0.42 2.45
C CYS A 118 34.16 -0.91 2.06
N CYS A 119 34.31 -1.11 0.75
CA CYS A 119 34.65 -2.40 0.20
C CYS A 119 36.03 -2.92 0.63
N HIS A 120 37.08 -2.10 0.60
CA HIS A 120 38.42 -2.50 1.02
C HIS A 120 38.46 -2.72 2.54
N SER A 121 37.91 -1.76 3.28
CA SER A 121 37.79 -1.83 4.74
C SER A 121 37.06 -3.09 5.23
N CYS A 122 35.89 -3.40 4.66
CA CYS A 122 35.08 -4.55 5.07
C CYS A 122 35.65 -5.90 4.60
N ARG A 123 36.40 -5.93 3.48
CA ARG A 123 37.11 -7.14 3.02
C ARG A 123 38.28 -7.49 3.94
N ALA A 124 39.05 -6.50 4.38
CA ALA A 124 40.19 -6.71 5.28
C ALA A 124 39.79 -7.37 6.61
N VAL A 125 38.58 -7.12 7.12
CA VAL A 125 38.04 -7.76 8.34
C VAL A 125 37.51 -9.19 8.08
N ARG A 126 37.11 -9.50 6.85
CA ARG A 126 36.60 -10.84 6.45
C ARG A 126 37.71 -11.82 6.06
N ALA A 127 38.93 -11.35 5.82
CA ALA A 127 40.05 -12.22 5.50
C ALA A 127 40.37 -13.10 6.74
N PRO A 128 40.43 -14.44 6.60
CA PRO A 128 40.92 -15.28 7.68
C PRO A 128 42.35 -14.89 8.02
N ALA A 129 42.68 -14.81 9.31
CA ALA A 129 44.05 -14.58 9.75
C ALA A 129 44.92 -15.74 9.28
N SER A 130 45.99 -15.43 8.52
CA SER A 130 47.03 -16.37 8.13
C SER A 130 47.80 -16.92 9.33
#